data_AF-A0A1H0EXD1-F1
#
_entry.id   AF-A0A1H0EXD1-F1
#
_cell.length_a   1.000
_cell.length_b   1.000
_cell.length_c   1.000
_cell.angle_alpha   90.00
_cell.angle_beta   90.00
_cell.angle_gamma   90.00
#
_symmetry.space_group_name_H-M   'P 1'
#
loop_
_entity.id
_entity.type
_entity.pdbx_description
1 polymer ?
#
loop_
_entity_poly.entity_id
_entity_poly.type
_entity_poly.pdbx_seq_one_letter_code
_entity_poly.pdbx_strand_id
1 'polypeptide(L)'
;MDLKEHLIAHGYDHIDILLIDEEGDQSTVADISLPKVTDLEYKLYLKPESISYHFKEEDPYFEAEQQSESGEGKKIKGFILEW
;
A
#
# COMPACT_ATOMS: atom_id res chain seq x y z
N MET A 1 12.97 -3.70 -5.64
CA MET A 1 11.67 -4.14 -6.16
C MET A 1 10.64 -3.39 -5.38
N ASP A 2 9.91 -2.55 -6.09
CA ASP A 2 8.96 -1.61 -5.50
C ASP A 2 7.61 -2.32 -5.27
N LEU A 3 6.71 -1.74 -4.48
CA LEU A 3 5.42 -2.35 -4.09
C LEU A 3 4.62 -2.77 -5.33
N LYS A 4 4.61 -1.92 -6.36
CA LYS A 4 3.99 -2.22 -7.65
C LYS A 4 4.53 -3.50 -8.30
N GLU A 5 5.84 -3.67 -8.34
CA GLU A 5 6.46 -4.83 -9.02
C GLU A 5 6.12 -6.13 -8.31
N HIS A 6 6.08 -6.12 -6.97
CA HIS A 6 5.66 -7.29 -6.21
C HIS A 6 4.21 -7.65 -6.49
N LEU A 7 3.31 -6.67 -6.52
CA LEU A 7 1.89 -6.91 -6.78
C LEU A 7 1.67 -7.50 -8.18
N ILE A 8 2.36 -6.96 -9.20
CA ILE A 8 2.31 -7.49 -10.56
C ILE A 8 2.87 -8.93 -10.61
N ALA A 9 3.98 -9.21 -9.90
CA ALA A 9 4.56 -10.55 -9.84
C ALA A 9 3.63 -11.58 -9.17
N HIS A 10 2.74 -11.12 -8.29
CA HIS A 10 1.70 -11.93 -7.66
C HIS A 10 0.42 -12.09 -8.52
N GLY A 11 0.33 -11.42 -9.67
CA GLY A 11 -0.76 -11.56 -10.63
C GLY A 11 -1.83 -10.47 -10.56
N TYR A 12 -1.65 -9.45 -9.74
CA TYR A 12 -2.58 -8.33 -9.64
C TYR A 12 -2.48 -7.40 -10.85
N ASP A 13 -3.62 -6.87 -11.32
CA ASP A 13 -3.71 -5.86 -12.39
C ASP A 13 -4.46 -4.60 -11.94
N HIS A 14 -5.64 -4.79 -11.34
CA HIS A 14 -6.45 -3.76 -10.70
C HIS A 14 -6.67 -4.12 -9.22
N ILE A 15 -6.38 -3.18 -8.32
CA ILE A 15 -6.54 -3.39 -6.88
C ILE A 15 -7.15 -2.18 -6.20
N ASP A 16 -7.76 -2.45 -5.07
CA ASP A 16 -8.06 -1.46 -4.04
C ASP A 16 -7.10 -1.68 -2.86
N ILE A 17 -6.73 -0.60 -2.17
CA ILE A 17 -5.89 -0.69 -0.97
C ILE A 17 -6.64 -0.08 0.20
N LEU A 18 -6.92 -0.91 1.22
CA LEU A 18 -7.45 -0.44 2.50
C LEU A 18 -6.27 -0.10 3.41
N LEU A 19 -6.12 1.19 3.73
CA LEU A 19 -5.14 1.70 4.67
C LEU A 19 -5.78 1.80 6.06
N ILE A 20 -5.11 1.24 7.06
CA ILE A 20 -5.50 1.34 8.47
C ILE A 20 -4.30 1.87 9.25
N ASP A 21 -4.46 2.96 9.99
CA ASP A 21 -3.40 3.49 10.85
C ASP A 21 -3.47 2.96 12.29
N GLU A 22 -2.52 3.39 13.12
CA GLU A 22 -2.41 2.96 14.52
C GLU A 22 -3.59 3.42 15.40
N GLU A 23 -4.31 4.47 15.00
CA GLU A 23 -5.51 4.96 15.71
C GLU A 23 -6.76 4.16 15.29
N GLY A 24 -6.63 3.32 14.26
CA GLY A 24 -7.71 2.52 13.69
C GLY A 24 -8.53 3.26 12.64
N ASP A 25 -8.09 4.44 12.21
CA ASP A 25 -8.72 5.17 11.13
C ASP A 25 -8.48 4.44 9.80
N GLN A 26 -9.55 4.32 9.03
CA GLN A 26 -9.56 3.56 7.78
C GLN A 26 -9.72 4.50 6.59
N SER A 27 -8.91 4.28 5.57
CA SER A 27 -8.95 5.03 4.32
C SER A 27 -8.74 4.08 3.15
N THR A 28 -9.60 4.15 2.14
CA THR A 28 -9.50 3.28 0.97
C THR A 28 -8.99 4.06 -0.24
N VAL A 29 -7.95 3.54 -0.88
CA VAL A 29 -7.47 4.02 -2.17
C VAL A 29 -7.90 3.01 -3.22
N ALA A 30 -9.00 3.33 -3.91
CA ALA A 30 -9.63 2.45 -4.87
C ALA A 30 -9.15 2.65 -6.31
N ASP A 31 -9.49 1.69 -7.17
CA ASP A 31 -9.28 1.68 -8.62
C ASP A 31 -7.82 1.94 -9.03
N ILE A 32 -6.90 1.24 -8.37
CA ILE A 32 -5.49 1.30 -8.69
C ILE A 32 -5.19 0.32 -9.81
N SER A 33 -5.08 0.85 -11.02
CA SER A 33 -4.52 0.14 -12.16
C SER A 33 -2.99 0.07 -12.05
N LEU A 34 -2.45 -1.07 -11.64
CA LEU A 34 -1.01 -1.32 -11.53
C LEU A 34 -0.22 -1.05 -12.82
N PRO A 35 -0.71 -1.38 -14.04
CA PRO A 35 0.03 -1.03 -15.26
C PRO A 35 0.09 0.48 -15.52
N LYS A 36 -0.86 1.27 -15.00
CA LYS A 36 -0.94 2.73 -15.22
C LYS A 36 -0.32 3.55 -14.09
N VAL A 37 -0.26 3.02 -12.88
CA VAL A 37 0.34 3.75 -11.75
C VAL A 37 1.86 3.80 -11.93
N THR A 38 2.44 5.00 -11.87
CA THR A 38 3.88 5.19 -12.06
C THR A 38 4.66 4.81 -10.80
N ASP A 39 4.20 5.28 -9.65
CA ASP A 39 4.84 5.10 -8.34
C ASP A 39 3.72 5.00 -7.30
N LEU A 40 3.61 3.84 -6.66
CA LEU A 40 2.51 3.54 -5.74
C LEU A 40 2.81 4.09 -4.35
N GLU A 41 4.07 4.00 -3.94
CA GLU A 41 4.61 4.55 -2.71
C GLU A 41 4.36 6.06 -2.63
N TYR A 42 4.67 6.79 -3.71
CA TYR A 42 4.41 8.22 -3.79
C TYR A 42 2.91 8.53 -3.74
N LYS A 43 2.08 7.80 -4.48
CA LYS A 43 0.61 7.98 -4.47
C LYS A 43 0.02 7.77 -3.07
N LEU A 44 0.61 6.87 -2.29
CA LEU A 44 0.18 6.53 -0.94
C LEU A 44 0.95 7.32 0.14
N TYR A 45 1.83 8.24 -0.24
CA TYR A 45 2.70 9.00 0.66
C TYR A 45 3.55 8.12 1.59
N LEU A 46 3.99 6.95 1.13
CA LEU A 46 4.77 6.00 1.92
C LEU A 46 6.26 6.32 1.84
N LYS A 47 6.99 6.04 2.92
CA LYS A 47 8.45 5.97 2.90
C LYS A 47 8.89 4.62 2.32
N PRO A 48 9.52 4.56 1.14
CA PRO A 48 9.87 3.30 0.48
C PRO A 48 10.76 2.38 1.33
N GLU A 49 11.69 2.97 2.09
CA GLU A 49 12.60 2.26 2.98
C GLU A 49 11.94 1.62 4.21
N SER A 50 10.70 1.99 4.53
CA SER A 50 9.94 1.46 5.67
C SER A 50 9.02 0.30 5.32
N ILE A 51 8.88 -0.03 4.03
CA ILE A 51 7.86 -0.97 3.57
C ILE A 51 8.25 -2.41 3.90
N SER A 52 7.38 -3.10 4.61
CA SER A 52 7.47 -4.53 4.91
C SER A 52 6.29 -5.26 4.27
N TYR A 53 6.58 -6.29 3.47
CA TYR A 53 5.59 -6.99 2.66
C TYR A 53 5.19 -8.33 3.27
N HIS A 54 3.87 -8.62 3.30
CA HIS A 54 3.29 -9.84 3.85
C HIS A 54 2.32 -10.50 2.86
N PHE A 55 2.80 -10.81 1.65
CA PHE A 55 1.97 -11.38 0.56
C PHE A 55 1.70 -12.88 0.62
N LYS A 56 2.14 -13.56 1.68
CA LYS A 56 1.92 -15.02 1.88
C LYS A 56 0.78 -15.33 2.84
N GLU A 57 0.19 -14.31 3.45
CA GLU A 57 -0.93 -14.43 4.36
C GLU A 57 -2.25 -14.64 3.60
N GLU A 58 -3.30 -15.09 4.29
CA GLU A 58 -4.64 -15.26 3.71
C GLU A 58 -5.18 -13.93 3.15
N ASP A 59 -4.93 -12.83 3.88
CA ASP A 59 -5.16 -11.46 3.44
C ASP A 59 -3.81 -10.77 3.20
N PRO A 60 -3.38 -10.57 1.93
CA PRO A 60 -2.10 -9.96 1.64
C PRO A 60 -2.08 -8.48 2.06
N TYR A 61 -1.03 -8.07 2.77
CA TYR A 61 -0.86 -6.68 3.21
C TYR A 61 0.60 -6.22 3.21
N PHE A 62 0.78 -4.91 3.36
CA PHE A 62 2.08 -4.30 3.65
C PHE A 62 1.99 -3.38 4.86
N GLU A 63 3.10 -3.20 5.56
CA GLU A 63 3.28 -2.24 6.64
C GLU A 63 4.25 -1.16 6.18
N ALA A 64 3.96 0.11 6.46
CA ALA A 64 4.83 1.22 6.07
C ALA A 64 4.64 2.44 6.98
N GLU A 65 5.58 3.38 6.91
CA GLU A 65 5.39 4.73 7.42
C GLU A 65 4.82 5.63 6.32
N GLN A 66 3.65 6.21 6.56
CA GLN A 66 3.05 7.24 5.73
C GLN A 66 3.49 8.62 6.22
N GLN A 67 4.02 9.44 5.32
CA GLN A 67 4.29 10.85 5.58
C GLN A 67 2.97 11.62 5.55
N SER A 68 2.62 12.24 6.68
CA SER A 68 1.56 13.24 6.72
C SER A 68 2.08 14.60 6.26
N GLU A 69 1.19 15.50 5.81
CA GLU A 69 1.54 16.88 5.46
C GLU A 69 2.17 17.65 6.64
N SER A 70 1.94 17.20 7.88
CA SER A 70 2.51 17.77 9.10
C SER A 70 3.95 17.32 9.40
N GLY A 71 4.49 16.38 8.62
CA GLY A 71 5.87 15.88 8.74
C GLY A 71 6.08 14.77 9.78
N GLU A 72 5.07 14.47 10.60
CA GLU A 72 5.08 13.28 11.46
C GLU A 72 4.71 12.06 10.62
N GLY A 73 5.58 11.05 10.63
CA GLY A 73 5.32 9.77 9.96
C GLY A 73 4.40 8.92 10.82
N LYS A 74 3.28 8.45 10.27
CA LYS A 74 2.37 7.51 10.94
C LYS A 74 2.56 6.11 10.38
N LYS A 75 2.49 5.07 11.22
CA LYS A 75 2.52 3.70 10.73
C LYS A 75 1.14 3.29 10.22
N ILE A 76 1.13 2.57 9.11
CA ILE A 76 -0.08 2.11 8.44
C ILE A 76 0.07 0.66 8.01
N LYS A 77 -1.07 -0.03 7.95
CA LYS A 77 -1.24 -1.32 7.30
C LYS A 77 -2.07 -1.13 6.04
N GLY A 78 -1.53 -1.49 4.88
CA GLY A 78 -2.22 -1.48 3.61
C GLY A 78 -2.61 -2.88 3.19
N PHE A 79 -3.89 -3.22 3.28
CA PHE A 79 -4.43 -4.50 2.80
C PHE A 79 -4.72 -4.40 1.31
N ILE A 80 -4.27 -5.39 0.55
CA ILE A 80 -4.46 -5.49 -0.88
C ILE A 80 -5.76 -6.23 -1.15
N LEU A 81 -6.73 -5.53 -1.72
CA LEU A 81 -8.03 -6.06 -2.09
C LEU A 81 -8.06 -6.21 -3.61
N GLU A 82 -8.29 -7.42 -4.10
CA GLU A 82 -8.47 -7.67 -5.54
C GLU A 82 -9.92 -7.40 -5.96
N TRP A 83 -10.10 -6.83 -7.14
CA TRP A 83 -11.40 -6.62 -7.79
C TRP A 83 -11.48 -7.38 -9.11
#